data_AF-A0A838YEC5-F1
#
_entry.id   AF-A0A838YEC5-F1
#
_cell.length_a   1.000
_cell.length_b   1.000
_cell.length_c   1.000
_cell.angle_alpha   90.00
_cell.angle_beta   90.00
_cell.angle_gamma   90.00
#
_symmetry.space_group_name_H-M   'P 1'
#
loop_
_entity.id
_entity.type
_entity.pdbx_description
1 polymer ?
#
loop_
_entity_poly.entity_id
_entity_poly.type
_entity_poly.pdbx_seq_one_letter_code
_entity_poly.pdbx_strand_id
1 'polypeptide(L)'
;MYVSGNVFSDLEAPGVTIVILDPNRSTFVTLRSTTANSDGSFSTTLHVGGPTWSTFGIYPIRVTSEGTTLEELIEYRESSTPHPEPTPEPTPEPIPEHPSTFVTLKFQIPNFPSFDKSPQYYIERYNNEPDYKSWFDSQFSDISIYNILGYEYPVSLPPEMKINAGKWATGAIPDSIFVAEIEFLLENNIVMISDIPSGDVSGDEIPNWIRNNALWWSQDLISEYEFVNSLKFLIQEGIIVIN
;
A
#
# COMPACT_ATOMS: atom_id res chain seq x y z
N MET A 1 13.35 14.34 -13.16
CA MET A 1 12.55 15.21 -14.04
C MET A 1 12.10 16.43 -13.26
N TYR A 2 12.16 17.62 -13.86
CA TYR A 2 11.70 18.86 -13.25
C TYR A 2 10.30 19.18 -13.78
N VAL A 3 9.36 19.51 -12.88
CA VAL A 3 7.98 19.88 -13.21
C VAL A 3 7.70 21.24 -12.59
N SER A 4 7.19 22.18 -13.38
CA SER A 4 6.84 23.52 -12.92
C SER A 4 5.67 24.08 -13.71
N GLY A 5 4.92 24.98 -13.10
CA GLY A 5 3.79 25.64 -13.76
C GLY A 5 3.23 26.77 -12.91
N ASN A 6 2.10 27.31 -13.36
CA ASN A 6 1.33 28.29 -12.63
C ASN A 6 -0.10 27.78 -12.42
N VAL A 7 -0.64 28.01 -11.24
CA VAL A 7 -2.04 27.79 -10.89
C VAL A 7 -2.67 29.14 -10.58
N PHE A 8 -3.88 29.37 -11.12
CA PHE A 8 -4.64 30.58 -10.83
C PHE A 8 -5.68 30.24 -9.77
N SER A 9 -5.50 30.78 -8.58
CA SER A 9 -6.30 30.50 -7.40
C SER A 9 -6.48 31.75 -6.56
N ASP A 10 -7.60 31.84 -5.86
CA ASP A 10 -7.83 32.87 -4.83
C ASP A 10 -7.22 32.48 -3.46
N LEU A 11 -6.69 31.26 -3.33
CA LEU A 11 -5.98 30.81 -2.13
C LEU A 11 -4.56 31.37 -2.11
N GLU A 12 -4.07 31.74 -0.92
CA GLU A 12 -2.69 32.22 -0.74
C GLU A 12 -1.64 31.13 -1.00
N ALA A 13 -2.04 29.85 -0.92
CA ALA A 13 -1.15 28.71 -1.03
C ALA A 13 -1.92 27.47 -1.56
N PRO A 14 -2.34 27.47 -2.85
CA PRO A 14 -3.13 26.37 -3.40
C PRO A 14 -2.29 25.09 -3.48
N GLY A 15 -2.91 23.97 -3.11
CA GLY A 15 -2.30 22.65 -3.17
C GLY A 15 -2.25 22.12 -4.61
N VAL A 16 -1.07 21.66 -5.04
CA VAL A 16 -0.83 21.08 -6.36
C VAL A 16 -0.43 19.63 -6.19
N THR A 17 -1.19 18.72 -6.80
CA THR A 17 -0.90 17.28 -6.82
C THR A 17 -0.47 16.86 -8.22
N ILE A 18 0.66 16.16 -8.30
CA ILE A 18 1.26 15.69 -9.55
C ILE A 18 1.30 14.16 -9.51
N VAL A 19 0.67 13.53 -10.48
CA VAL A 19 0.57 12.08 -10.62
C VAL A 19 1.14 11.70 -11.99
N ILE A 20 2.10 10.78 -12.02
CA ILE A 20 2.50 10.12 -13.27
C ILE A 20 1.89 8.73 -13.25
N LEU A 21 1.18 8.38 -14.32
CA LEU A 21 0.57 7.06 -14.50
C LEU A 21 1.46 6.19 -15.36
N ASP A 22 1.34 4.87 -15.24
CA ASP A 22 1.93 3.94 -16.20
C ASP A 22 1.29 4.12 -17.59
N PRO A 23 1.91 3.61 -18.68
CA PRO A 23 1.40 3.79 -20.03
C PRO A 23 -0.03 3.25 -20.23
N ASN A 24 -0.43 2.24 -19.45
CA ASN A 24 -1.76 1.65 -19.50
C ASN A 24 -2.80 2.39 -18.63
N ARG A 25 -2.40 3.43 -17.89
CA ARG A 25 -3.25 4.19 -16.94
C ARG A 25 -3.87 3.31 -15.86
N SER A 26 -3.22 2.20 -15.53
CA SER A 26 -3.66 1.22 -14.55
C SER A 26 -3.24 1.58 -13.12
N THR A 27 -2.11 2.29 -12.96
CA THR A 27 -1.59 2.69 -11.65
C THR A 27 -0.75 3.98 -11.76
N PHE A 28 -0.42 4.58 -10.61
CA PHE A 28 0.55 5.67 -10.56
C PHE A 28 1.96 5.12 -10.38
N VAL A 29 2.90 5.63 -11.17
CA VAL A 29 4.33 5.33 -11.06
C VAL A 29 5.07 6.37 -10.23
N THR A 30 4.46 7.54 -10.03
CA THR A 30 4.95 8.62 -9.16
C THR A 30 3.77 9.46 -8.68
N LEU A 31 3.75 9.79 -7.39
CA LEU A 31 2.82 10.74 -6.78
C LEU A 31 3.63 11.76 -6.00
N ARG A 32 3.34 13.05 -6.20
CA ARG A 32 3.95 14.13 -5.45
C ARG A 32 2.97 15.27 -5.25
N SER A 33 2.86 15.76 -4.02
CA SER A 33 2.16 17.00 -3.74
C SER A 33 3.16 18.11 -3.42
N THR A 34 2.80 19.32 -3.82
CA THR A 34 3.52 20.56 -3.49
C THR A 34 2.49 21.68 -3.28
N THR A 35 2.95 22.84 -2.84
CA THR A 35 2.12 24.02 -2.66
C THR A 35 2.62 25.08 -3.63
N ALA A 36 1.71 25.79 -4.30
CA ALA A 36 2.10 26.95 -5.09
C ALA A 36 2.41 28.15 -4.19
N ASN A 37 3.29 29.02 -4.65
CA ASN A 37 3.57 30.30 -4.03
C ASN A 37 2.36 31.23 -4.16
N SER A 38 2.39 32.35 -3.44
CA SER A 38 1.35 33.39 -3.50
C SER A 38 1.17 34.03 -4.88
N ASP A 39 2.15 33.86 -5.78
CA ASP A 39 2.07 34.29 -7.19
C ASP A 39 1.50 33.20 -8.12
N GLY A 40 1.08 32.07 -7.56
CA GLY A 40 0.55 30.92 -8.29
C GLY A 40 1.62 29.99 -8.86
N SER A 41 2.91 30.33 -8.77
CA SER A 41 3.97 29.50 -9.32
C SER A 41 4.24 28.27 -8.44
N PHE A 42 4.48 27.12 -9.06
CA PHE A 42 4.95 25.93 -8.36
C PHE A 42 6.09 25.28 -9.14
N SER A 43 6.99 24.61 -8.42
CA SER A 43 7.99 23.74 -9.02
C SER A 43 8.33 22.58 -8.09
N THR A 44 8.68 21.44 -8.68
CA THR A 44 9.18 20.28 -7.95
C THR A 44 10.07 19.42 -8.84
N THR A 45 10.93 18.66 -8.20
CA THR A 45 11.71 17.60 -8.86
C THR A 45 11.08 16.26 -8.55
N LEU A 46 10.85 15.46 -9.59
CA LEU A 46 10.40 14.09 -9.52
C LEU A 46 11.56 13.16 -9.82
N HIS A 47 11.73 12.11 -9.02
CA HIS A 47 12.67 11.05 -9.33
C HIS A 47 12.12 10.22 -10.51
N VAL A 48 12.94 10.01 -11.53
CA VAL A 48 12.57 9.23 -12.71
C VAL A 48 13.47 8.02 -12.77
N GLY A 49 12.86 6.85 -12.94
CA GLY A 49 13.52 5.55 -12.77
C GLY A 49 13.15 4.90 -11.44
N GLY A 50 13.54 3.63 -11.30
CA GLY A 50 13.12 2.76 -10.20
C GLY A 50 12.05 1.75 -10.63
N PRO A 51 11.62 0.86 -9.72
CA PRO A 51 10.83 -0.31 -10.05
C PRO A 51 9.43 0.00 -10.63
N THR A 52 8.90 1.19 -10.35
CA THR A 52 7.61 1.65 -10.90
C THR A 52 7.72 2.15 -12.35
N TRP A 53 8.92 2.46 -12.84
CA TRP A 53 9.19 2.82 -14.24
C TRP A 53 9.61 1.58 -15.04
N SER A 54 8.70 0.61 -15.13
CA SER A 54 8.98 -0.77 -15.58
C SER A 54 9.04 -0.96 -17.10
N THR A 55 8.58 0.03 -17.88
CA THR A 55 8.52 -0.06 -19.35
C THR A 55 8.91 1.25 -20.02
N PHE A 56 9.66 1.20 -21.12
CA PHE A 56 9.88 2.38 -21.95
C PHE A 56 8.60 2.71 -22.72
N GLY A 57 8.29 3.99 -22.86
CA GLY A 57 7.05 4.41 -23.52
C GLY A 57 6.55 5.77 -23.06
N ILE A 58 5.28 6.03 -23.37
CA ILE A 58 4.63 7.31 -23.11
C ILE A 58 3.84 7.21 -21.79
N TYR A 59 4.15 8.09 -20.86
CA TYR A 59 3.56 8.15 -19.53
C TYR A 59 2.69 9.41 -19.43
N PRO A 60 1.42 9.31 -19.01
CA PRO A 60 0.61 10.47 -18.70
C PRO A 60 1.04 11.08 -17.37
N ILE A 61 1.29 12.38 -17.36
CA ILE A 61 1.44 13.18 -16.15
C ILE A 61 0.19 14.04 -15.96
N ARG A 62 -0.41 13.97 -14.77
CA ARG A 62 -1.55 14.76 -14.35
C ARG A 62 -1.13 15.75 -13.28
N VAL A 63 -1.56 16.98 -13.43
CA VAL A 63 -1.39 18.03 -12.44
C VAL A 63 -2.78 18.51 -12.03
N THR A 64 -3.11 18.35 -10.76
CA THR A 64 -4.42 18.70 -10.20
C THR A 64 -4.26 19.79 -9.14
N SER A 65 -5.07 20.85 -9.25
CA SER A 65 -5.19 21.92 -8.25
C SER A 65 -6.66 22.33 -8.17
N GLU A 66 -7.20 22.39 -6.94
CA GLU A 66 -8.58 22.83 -6.67
C GLU A 66 -9.65 22.18 -7.56
N GLY A 67 -9.51 20.87 -7.80
CA GLY A 67 -10.43 20.10 -8.64
C GLY A 67 -10.24 20.26 -10.15
N THR A 68 -9.38 21.18 -10.61
CA THR A 68 -8.98 21.28 -12.01
C THR A 68 -7.79 20.37 -12.28
N THR A 69 -7.87 19.54 -13.32
CA THR A 69 -6.77 18.63 -13.73
C THR A 69 -6.30 18.93 -15.14
N LEU A 70 -5.00 19.09 -15.30
CA LEU A 70 -4.31 19.13 -16.58
C LEU A 70 -3.55 17.83 -16.80
N GLU A 71 -3.51 17.35 -18.03
CA GLU A 71 -2.79 16.15 -18.41
C GLU A 71 -1.81 16.46 -19.54
N GLU A 72 -0.57 15.99 -19.41
CA GLU A 72 0.47 16.05 -20.42
C GLU A 72 1.09 14.66 -20.60
N LEU A 73 1.82 14.44 -21.70
CA LEU A 73 2.44 13.14 -22.01
C LEU A 73 3.97 13.31 -22.02
N ILE A 74 4.67 12.43 -21.30
CA ILE A 74 6.14 12.39 -21.26
C ILE A 74 6.63 11.06 -21.82
N GLU A 75 7.76 11.08 -22.52
CA GLU A 75 8.38 9.87 -23.07
C GLU A 75 9.53 9.41 -22.16
N TYR A 76 9.49 8.14 -21.74
CA TYR A 76 10.55 7.47 -21.00
C TYR A 76 11.30 6.51 -21.93
N ARG A 77 12.61 6.70 -22.05
CA ARG A 77 13.47 5.99 -23.01
C ARG A 77 14.76 5.50 -22.35
N GLU A 78 15.36 4.47 -22.94
CA GLU A 78 16.67 3.96 -22.50
C GLU A 78 17.75 5.04 -22.55
N SER A 79 18.53 5.12 -21.47
CA SER A 79 19.70 5.99 -21.39
C SER A 79 20.86 5.39 -22.19
N SER A 80 21.23 6.02 -23.30
CA SER A 80 22.30 5.57 -24.20
C SER A 80 23.68 6.01 -23.68
N THR A 81 24.11 5.51 -22.51
CA THR A 81 25.50 5.65 -22.07
C THR A 81 26.11 4.27 -21.85
N PRO A 82 27.29 3.97 -22.44
CA PRO A 82 27.91 2.66 -22.29
C PRO A 82 28.38 2.47 -20.85
N HIS A 83 27.97 1.35 -20.25
CA HIS A 83 28.39 0.90 -18.93
C HIS A 83 29.87 0.49 -18.97
N PRO A 84 30.79 1.16 -18.24
CA PRO A 84 32.18 0.70 -18.18
C PRO A 84 32.26 -0.61 -17.39
N GLU A 85 33.06 -1.54 -17.90
CA GLU A 85 33.34 -2.86 -17.32
C GLU A 85 33.82 -2.71 -15.85
N PRO A 86 33.39 -3.58 -14.92
CA PRO A 86 33.66 -3.40 -13.50
C PRO A 86 35.16 -3.52 -13.20
N THR A 87 35.76 -2.41 -12.78
CA THR A 87 37.09 -2.39 -12.18
C THR A 87 36.98 -2.97 -10.76
N PRO A 88 37.89 -3.84 -10.31
CA PRO A 88 37.83 -4.39 -8.95
C PRO A 88 37.87 -3.27 -7.91
N GLU A 89 36.84 -3.23 -7.08
CA GLU A 89 36.56 -2.19 -6.10
C GLU A 89 37.58 -2.25 -4.94
N PRO A 90 38.19 -1.12 -4.53
CA PRO A 90 39.01 -1.09 -3.33
C PRO A 90 38.10 -1.14 -2.10
N THR A 91 38.58 -1.80 -1.04
CA THR A 91 37.90 -1.92 0.26
C THR A 91 37.40 -0.54 0.75
N PRO A 92 36.09 -0.38 1.06
CA PRO A 92 35.54 0.93 1.37
C PRO A 92 35.96 1.39 2.77
N GLU A 93 36.45 2.63 2.85
CA GLU A 93 36.60 3.38 4.10
C GLU A 93 35.22 3.76 4.68
N PRO A 94 35.09 3.95 6.01
CA PRO A 94 33.80 4.23 6.64
C PRO A 94 33.32 5.64 6.28
N ILE A 95 32.15 5.72 5.64
CA ILE A 95 31.47 6.98 5.28
C ILE A 95 30.75 7.55 6.52
N PRO A 96 30.82 8.86 6.80
CA PRO A 96 30.11 9.48 7.93
C PRO A 96 28.59 9.42 7.72
N GLU A 97 27.88 8.94 8.75
CA GLU A 97 26.42 8.87 8.80
C GLU A 97 25.77 10.26 8.63
N HIS A 98 24.94 10.41 7.59
CA HIS A 98 23.93 11.47 7.55
C HIS A 98 22.57 10.83 7.85
N PRO A 99 21.79 11.37 8.82
CA PRO A 99 20.56 10.75 9.27
C PRO A 99 19.50 10.81 8.17
N SER A 100 19.12 9.63 7.68
CA SER A 100 17.89 9.45 6.93
C SER A 100 16.71 9.79 7.85
N THR A 101 15.93 10.82 7.53
CA THR A 101 14.73 11.19 8.29
C THR A 101 13.51 10.33 7.92
N PHE A 102 13.71 9.11 7.42
CA PHE A 102 12.66 8.10 7.38
C PHE A 102 12.39 7.65 8.82
N VAL A 103 11.47 8.33 9.49
CA VAL A 103 10.97 7.90 10.80
C VAL A 103 9.85 6.89 10.55
N THR A 104 10.19 5.61 10.45
CA THR A 104 9.21 4.52 10.66
C THR A 104 8.97 4.41 12.16
N LEU A 105 7.94 5.10 12.64
CA LEU A 105 7.50 5.03 14.04
C LEU A 105 6.99 3.61 14.33
N LYS A 106 7.86 2.71 14.84
CA LYS A 106 7.60 1.86 16.04
C LYS A 106 8.59 0.70 16.27
N PHE A 107 9.40 0.26 15.30
CA PHE A 107 10.37 -0.83 15.52
C PHE A 107 11.66 -0.60 14.72
N GLN A 108 12.79 -0.37 15.42
CA GLN A 108 14.12 -0.37 14.80
C GLN A 108 14.82 -1.68 15.14
N ILE A 109 14.88 -2.59 14.19
CA ILE A 109 15.75 -3.77 14.28
C ILE A 109 17.05 -3.44 13.56
N PRO A 110 18.22 -3.75 14.16
CA PRO A 110 19.50 -3.53 13.50
C PRO A 110 19.50 -4.16 12.10
N ASN A 111 19.74 -3.33 11.08
CA ASN A 111 19.77 -3.70 9.66
C ASN A 111 18.43 -4.18 9.05
N PHE A 112 17.27 -3.86 9.65
CA PHE A 112 15.96 -4.19 9.07
C PHE A 112 14.86 -3.13 9.28
N PRO A 113 14.11 -2.75 8.23
CA PRO A 113 14.43 -3.02 6.82
C PRO A 113 15.73 -2.31 6.42
N SER A 114 16.62 -3.00 5.70
CA SER A 114 17.79 -2.35 5.12
C SER A 114 17.36 -1.34 4.06
N PHE A 115 17.90 -0.13 4.16
CA PHE A 115 17.54 1.00 3.30
C PHE A 115 18.08 0.88 1.86
N ASP A 116 18.93 -0.12 1.57
CA ASP A 116 19.44 -0.41 0.22
C ASP A 116 18.47 -1.24 -0.63
N LYS A 117 17.36 -1.73 -0.06
CA LYS A 117 16.34 -2.53 -0.76
C LYS A 117 15.00 -1.83 -0.75
N SER A 118 14.22 -2.02 -1.81
CA SER A 118 12.86 -1.51 -1.89
C SER A 118 11.94 -2.27 -0.91
N PRO A 119 10.84 -1.65 -0.45
CA PRO A 119 9.77 -2.38 0.24
C PRO A 119 9.30 -3.64 -0.52
N GLN A 120 9.18 -3.54 -1.84
CA GLN A 120 8.76 -4.64 -2.70
C GLN A 120 9.70 -5.85 -2.62
N TYR A 121 11.02 -5.63 -2.50
CA TYR A 121 11.98 -6.71 -2.33
C TYR A 121 11.67 -7.54 -1.07
N TYR A 122 11.34 -6.89 0.04
CA TYR A 122 11.00 -7.60 1.27
C TYR A 122 9.67 -8.36 1.16
N ILE A 123 8.68 -7.78 0.46
CA ILE A 123 7.41 -8.44 0.14
C ILE A 123 7.63 -9.68 -0.73
N GLU A 124 8.47 -9.57 -1.77
CA GLU A 124 8.81 -10.69 -2.64
C GLU A 124 9.54 -11.80 -1.89
N ARG A 125 10.47 -11.46 -0.99
CA ARG A 125 11.11 -12.46 -0.13
C ARG A 125 10.11 -13.12 0.82
N TYR A 126 9.22 -12.34 1.41
CA TYR A 126 8.16 -12.88 2.28
C TYR A 126 7.23 -13.86 1.57
N ASN A 127 6.86 -13.55 0.33
CA ASN A 127 5.96 -14.38 -0.45
C ASN A 127 6.64 -15.58 -1.10
N ASN A 128 7.93 -15.47 -1.46
CA ASN A 128 8.63 -16.49 -2.25
C ASN A 128 9.67 -17.31 -1.46
N GLU A 129 10.13 -16.85 -0.30
CA GLU A 129 11.15 -17.53 0.52
C GLU A 129 10.56 -18.00 1.87
N PRO A 130 10.26 -19.32 2.03
CA PRO A 130 9.66 -19.85 3.26
C PRO A 130 10.49 -19.62 4.53
N ASP A 131 11.82 -19.66 4.42
CA ASP A 131 12.74 -19.43 5.55
C ASP A 131 12.68 -17.96 6.01
N TYR A 132 12.57 -17.03 5.06
CA TYR A 132 12.45 -15.61 5.36
C TYR A 132 11.08 -15.30 5.97
N LYS A 133 10.00 -15.89 5.44
CA LYS A 133 8.65 -15.80 6.01
C LYS A 133 8.64 -16.30 7.46
N SER A 134 9.21 -17.48 7.71
CA SER A 134 9.27 -18.09 9.05
C SER A 134 10.07 -17.24 10.05
N TRP A 135 11.20 -16.69 9.62
CA TRP A 135 11.97 -15.74 10.42
C TRP A 135 11.16 -14.48 10.72
N PHE A 136 10.52 -13.89 9.71
CA PHE A 136 9.72 -12.68 9.85
C PHE A 136 8.57 -12.90 10.83
N ASP A 137 7.76 -13.94 10.62
CA ASP A 137 6.62 -14.28 11.48
C ASP A 137 7.06 -14.56 12.92
N SER A 138 8.25 -15.15 13.12
CA SER A 138 8.83 -15.37 14.45
C SER A 138 9.27 -14.09 15.15
N GLN A 139 9.76 -13.08 14.42
CA GLN A 139 10.20 -11.81 15.00
C GLN A 139 9.05 -10.81 15.16
N PHE A 140 7.99 -10.95 14.35
CA PHE A 140 6.92 -9.98 14.18
C PHE A 140 5.53 -10.64 14.12
N SER A 141 5.20 -11.45 15.12
CA SER A 141 3.98 -12.27 15.13
C SER A 141 2.67 -11.50 14.91
N ASP A 142 2.62 -10.22 15.27
CA ASP A 142 1.41 -9.39 15.21
C ASP A 142 1.50 -8.23 14.21
N ILE A 143 2.57 -8.14 13.42
CA ILE A 143 2.84 -7.00 12.52
C ILE A 143 3.08 -7.51 11.11
N SER A 144 2.25 -7.10 10.14
CA SER A 144 2.43 -7.53 8.75
C SER A 144 3.70 -6.92 8.16
N ILE A 145 4.27 -7.60 7.17
CA ILE A 145 5.43 -7.06 6.45
C ILE A 145 5.13 -5.71 5.80
N TYR A 146 3.89 -5.50 5.37
CA TYR A 146 3.42 -4.22 4.85
C TYR A 146 3.50 -3.11 5.91
N ASN A 147 3.06 -3.36 7.15
CA ASN A 147 3.13 -2.36 8.23
C ASN A 147 4.57 -1.97 8.58
N ILE A 148 5.49 -2.94 8.60
CA ILE A 148 6.91 -2.67 8.88
C ILE A 148 7.54 -1.80 7.80
N LEU A 149 7.10 -1.99 6.57
CA LEU A 149 7.59 -1.24 5.41
C LEU A 149 6.93 0.14 5.25
N GLY A 150 6.09 0.55 6.21
CA GLY A 150 5.46 1.86 6.23
C GLY A 150 4.23 1.98 5.33
N TYR A 151 3.68 0.86 4.85
CA TYR A 151 2.30 0.87 4.38
C TYR A 151 1.41 1.06 5.61
N GLU A 152 0.53 2.07 5.59
CA GLU A 152 -0.35 2.32 6.73
C GLU A 152 -1.19 1.09 7.02
N TYR A 153 -1.35 0.79 8.31
CA TYR A 153 -2.26 -0.24 8.76
C TYR A 153 -3.68 0.33 8.81
N PRO A 154 -4.66 -0.37 8.22
CA PRO A 154 -4.54 -1.62 7.46
C PRO A 154 -4.11 -1.39 6.00
N VAL A 155 -3.44 -2.41 5.43
CA VAL A 155 -3.32 -2.57 3.96
C VAL A 155 -4.73 -2.44 3.41
N SER A 156 -4.98 -1.43 2.55
CA SER A 156 -6.30 -1.17 2.00
C SER A 156 -6.88 -2.48 1.47
N LEU A 157 -8.05 -2.87 1.97
CA LEU A 157 -8.74 -4.06 1.49
C LEU A 157 -9.01 -3.90 -0.02
N PRO A 158 -9.05 -5.00 -0.79
CA PRO A 158 -9.48 -4.94 -2.18
C PRO A 158 -10.82 -4.21 -2.30
N PRO A 159 -11.00 -3.28 -3.26
CA PRO A 159 -12.24 -2.51 -3.41
C PRO A 159 -13.50 -3.39 -3.51
N GLU A 160 -13.37 -4.58 -4.09
CA GLU A 160 -14.42 -5.57 -4.21
C GLU A 160 -14.95 -6.04 -2.84
N MET A 161 -14.08 -6.11 -1.83
CA MET A 161 -14.42 -6.57 -0.48
C MET A 161 -15.50 -5.69 0.16
N LYS A 162 -15.42 -4.37 -0.04
CA LYS A 162 -16.41 -3.43 0.49
C LYS A 162 -17.78 -3.59 -0.18
N ILE A 163 -17.78 -3.86 -1.48
CA ILE A 163 -19.00 -4.16 -2.24
C ILE A 163 -19.62 -5.48 -1.75
N ASN A 164 -18.80 -6.50 -1.55
CA ASN A 164 -19.27 -7.81 -1.13
C ASN A 164 -19.70 -7.83 0.34
N ALA A 165 -19.10 -7.01 1.21
CA ALA A 165 -19.61 -6.76 2.56
C ALA A 165 -21.04 -6.20 2.56
N GLY A 166 -21.35 -5.24 1.67
CA GLY A 166 -22.74 -4.73 1.53
C GLY A 166 -23.71 -5.79 1.00
N LYS A 167 -23.28 -6.63 0.05
CA LYS A 167 -24.08 -7.76 -0.44
C LYS A 167 -24.30 -8.80 0.64
N TRP A 168 -23.28 -9.11 1.42
CA TRP A 168 -23.37 -10.06 2.53
C TRP A 168 -24.32 -9.52 3.59
N ALA A 169 -24.22 -8.22 3.89
CA ALA A 169 -25.08 -7.58 4.88
C ALA A 169 -26.58 -7.64 4.53
N THR A 170 -26.90 -7.59 3.23
CA THR A 170 -28.28 -7.65 2.72
C THR A 170 -28.76 -9.07 2.43
N GLY A 171 -27.93 -10.09 2.67
CA GLY A 171 -28.24 -11.48 2.35
C GLY A 171 -28.18 -11.81 0.86
N ALA A 172 -27.64 -10.90 0.03
CA ALA A 172 -27.48 -11.10 -1.41
C ALA A 172 -26.35 -12.08 -1.76
N ILE A 173 -25.38 -12.28 -0.85
CA ILE A 173 -24.42 -13.39 -0.91
C ILE A 173 -24.46 -14.20 0.40
N PRO A 174 -24.27 -15.54 0.32
CA PRO A 174 -24.28 -16.41 1.48
C PRO A 174 -22.99 -16.30 2.28
N ASP A 175 -23.03 -16.74 3.54
CA ASP A 175 -21.89 -16.68 4.48
C ASP A 175 -20.64 -17.35 3.92
N SER A 176 -20.79 -18.49 3.25
CA SER A 176 -19.67 -19.22 2.66
C SER A 176 -18.87 -18.42 1.63
N ILE A 177 -19.51 -17.53 0.88
CA ILE A 177 -18.82 -16.67 -0.10
C ILE A 177 -18.04 -15.58 0.63
N PHE A 178 -18.62 -14.99 1.66
CA PHE A 178 -17.95 -13.95 2.43
C PHE A 178 -16.82 -14.49 3.31
N VAL A 179 -16.99 -15.68 3.88
CA VAL A 179 -15.94 -16.39 4.62
C VAL A 179 -14.77 -16.74 3.71
N ALA A 180 -15.00 -17.22 2.49
CA ALA A 180 -13.93 -17.48 1.53
C ALA A 180 -13.11 -16.22 1.17
N GLU A 181 -13.75 -15.05 1.14
CA GLU A 181 -13.04 -13.78 0.95
C GLU A 181 -12.18 -13.42 2.16
N ILE A 182 -12.67 -13.65 3.38
CA ILE A 182 -11.88 -13.47 4.60
C ILE A 182 -10.70 -14.45 4.62
N GLU A 183 -10.91 -15.73 4.28
CA GLU A 183 -9.87 -16.75 4.15
C GLU A 183 -8.77 -16.28 3.20
N PHE A 184 -9.14 -15.77 2.02
CA PHE A 184 -8.18 -15.18 1.08
C PHE A 184 -7.35 -14.05 1.70
N LEU A 185 -7.96 -13.16 2.48
CA LEU A 185 -7.25 -12.06 3.14
C LEU A 185 -6.24 -12.58 4.19
N LEU A 186 -6.57 -13.66 4.88
CA LEU A 186 -5.71 -14.31 5.86
C LEU A 186 -4.55 -15.06 5.18
N GLU A 187 -4.84 -15.87 4.16
CA GLU A 187 -3.85 -16.63 3.39
C GLU A 187 -2.78 -15.72 2.76
N ASN A 188 -3.20 -14.56 2.25
CA ASN A 188 -2.31 -13.60 1.61
C ASN A 188 -1.67 -12.63 2.62
N ASN A 189 -1.85 -12.84 3.93
CA ASN A 189 -1.32 -12.00 5.01
C ASN A 189 -1.69 -10.51 4.86
N ILE A 190 -2.85 -10.22 4.27
CA ILE A 190 -3.43 -8.86 4.16
C ILE A 190 -4.00 -8.46 5.51
N VAL A 191 -4.71 -9.40 6.16
CA VAL A 191 -5.17 -9.29 7.55
C VAL A 191 -4.46 -10.37 8.36
N MET A 192 -3.90 -10.01 9.51
CA MET A 192 -3.31 -10.99 10.44
C MET A 192 -4.11 -11.08 11.72
N ILE A 193 -4.42 -12.30 12.14
CA ILE A 193 -5.14 -12.61 13.38
C ILE A 193 -4.29 -13.61 14.16
N SER A 194 -3.87 -13.19 15.35
CA SER A 194 -3.18 -14.07 16.30
C SER A 194 -4.20 -14.98 16.96
N ASP A 195 -3.88 -16.27 17.09
CA ASP A 195 -4.70 -17.30 17.74
C ASP A 195 -6.07 -17.53 17.10
N ILE A 196 -6.10 -18.10 15.88
CA ILE A 196 -7.34 -18.58 15.26
C ILE A 196 -7.73 -19.90 15.95
N PRO A 197 -8.90 -19.98 16.60
CA PRO A 197 -9.33 -21.21 17.26
C PRO A 197 -9.48 -22.34 16.22
N SER A 198 -8.67 -23.38 16.35
CA SER A 198 -8.80 -24.61 15.55
C SER A 198 -9.96 -25.44 16.10
N GLY A 199 -11.16 -25.28 15.53
CA GLY A 199 -12.35 -26.00 15.99
C GLY A 199 -13.19 -26.51 14.83
N ASP A 200 -13.44 -27.82 14.81
CA ASP A 200 -14.57 -28.43 14.08
C ASP A 200 -15.86 -27.95 14.72
N VAL A 201 -16.37 -26.78 14.31
CA VAL A 201 -17.70 -26.32 14.71
C VAL A 201 -18.64 -26.54 13.55
N SER A 202 -19.42 -27.60 13.69
CA SER A 202 -20.48 -27.99 12.78
C SER A 202 -21.52 -26.87 12.62
N GLY A 203 -21.45 -26.15 11.50
CA GLY A 203 -22.62 -25.64 10.78
C GLY A 203 -23.48 -24.56 11.44
N ASP A 204 -22.95 -23.77 12.39
CA ASP A 204 -23.71 -22.63 12.90
C ASP A 204 -23.55 -21.40 11.98
N GLU A 205 -24.66 -21.04 11.36
CA GLU A 205 -24.84 -19.88 10.48
C GLU A 205 -24.40 -18.58 11.17
N ILE A 206 -23.70 -17.68 10.46
CA ILE A 206 -23.16 -16.47 11.09
C ILE A 206 -24.34 -15.65 11.63
N PRO A 207 -24.39 -15.29 12.93
CA PRO A 207 -25.53 -14.59 13.49
C PRO A 207 -25.84 -13.30 12.74
N ASN A 208 -27.11 -13.08 12.39
CA ASN A 208 -27.52 -11.95 11.54
C ASN A 208 -27.08 -10.57 12.07
N TRP A 209 -26.93 -10.39 13.38
CA TRP A 209 -26.49 -9.12 13.96
C TRP A 209 -25.05 -8.74 13.55
N ILE A 210 -24.23 -9.72 13.18
CA ILE A 210 -22.84 -9.55 12.75
C ILE A 210 -22.76 -8.76 11.44
N ARG A 211 -23.72 -9.00 10.54
CA ARG A 211 -23.83 -8.36 9.22
C ARG A 211 -23.94 -6.84 9.29
N ASN A 212 -24.33 -6.28 10.44
CA ASN A 212 -24.41 -4.84 10.64
C ASN A 212 -23.06 -4.14 10.47
N ASN A 213 -21.96 -4.76 10.91
CA ASN A 213 -20.62 -4.16 10.75
C ASN A 213 -20.24 -4.08 9.27
N ALA A 214 -20.58 -5.11 8.49
CA ALA A 214 -20.39 -5.11 7.04
C ALA A 214 -21.28 -4.08 6.34
N LEU A 215 -22.53 -3.91 6.81
CA LEU A 215 -23.42 -2.86 6.29
C LEU A 215 -22.83 -1.47 6.53
N TRP A 216 -22.43 -1.19 7.77
CA TRP A 216 -21.87 0.11 8.15
C TRP A 216 -20.59 0.41 7.38
N TRP A 217 -19.73 -0.59 7.16
CA TRP A 217 -18.54 -0.41 6.35
C TRP A 217 -18.88 -0.10 4.89
N SER A 218 -19.82 -0.85 4.31
CA SER A 218 -20.26 -0.62 2.92
C SER A 218 -20.89 0.76 2.67
N GLN A 219 -21.41 1.39 3.73
CA GLN A 219 -22.05 2.71 3.71
C GLN A 219 -21.14 3.84 4.21
N ASP A 220 -19.85 3.58 4.42
CA ASP A 220 -18.89 4.56 4.96
C ASP A 220 -19.25 5.10 6.35
N LEU A 221 -20.03 4.34 7.13
CA LEU A 221 -20.40 4.69 8.51
C LEU A 221 -19.35 4.25 9.54
N ILE A 222 -18.55 3.24 9.19
CA ILE A 222 -17.34 2.87 9.92
C ILE A 222 -16.17 2.78 8.93
N SER A 223 -14.97 3.07 9.43
CA SER A 223 -13.73 2.94 8.68
C SER A 223 -13.41 1.46 8.39
N GLU A 224 -12.56 1.24 7.38
CA GLU A 224 -12.00 -0.08 7.11
C GLU A 224 -11.25 -0.66 8.32
N TYR A 225 -10.53 0.19 9.07
CA TYR A 225 -9.85 -0.23 10.30
C TYR A 225 -10.84 -0.76 11.35
N GLU A 226 -11.95 -0.07 11.59
CA GLU A 226 -12.99 -0.50 12.52
C GLU A 226 -13.66 -1.80 12.06
N PHE A 227 -13.93 -1.90 10.76
CA PHE A 227 -14.48 -3.11 10.16
C PHE A 227 -13.53 -4.30 10.30
N VAL A 228 -12.26 -4.16 9.93
CA VAL A 228 -11.24 -5.20 10.05
C VAL A 228 -11.09 -5.65 11.50
N ASN A 229 -11.00 -4.73 12.46
CA ASN A 229 -10.92 -5.10 13.88
C ASN A 229 -12.16 -5.86 14.36
N SER A 230 -13.35 -5.50 13.86
CA SER A 230 -14.56 -6.26 14.17
C SER A 230 -14.48 -7.69 13.63
N LEU A 231 -14.00 -7.90 12.40
CA LEU A 231 -13.78 -9.24 11.85
C LEU A 231 -12.77 -10.03 12.69
N LYS A 232 -11.66 -9.41 13.08
CA LYS A 232 -10.64 -10.06 13.92
C LYS A 232 -11.23 -10.60 15.22
N PHE A 233 -11.97 -9.74 15.92
CA PHE A 233 -12.63 -10.12 17.17
C PHE A 233 -13.59 -11.30 16.96
N LEU A 234 -14.41 -11.26 15.91
CA LEU A 234 -15.40 -12.30 15.63
C LEU A 234 -14.77 -13.65 15.30
N ILE A 235 -13.61 -13.64 14.63
CA ILE A 235 -12.85 -14.85 14.32
C ILE A 235 -12.17 -15.39 15.59
N GLN A 236 -11.59 -14.52 16.41
CA GLN A 236 -10.94 -14.90 17.68
C GLN A 236 -11.92 -15.50 18.69
N GLU A 237 -13.14 -14.96 18.76
CA GLU A 237 -14.21 -15.50 19.61
C GLU A 237 -14.88 -16.76 19.02
N GLY A 238 -14.45 -17.22 17.85
CA GLY A 238 -15.03 -18.39 17.17
C GLY A 238 -16.47 -18.18 16.68
N ILE A 239 -16.90 -16.92 16.54
CA ILE A 239 -18.23 -16.54 16.01
C ILE A 239 -18.24 -16.65 14.49
N ILE A 240 -17.15 -16.26 13.84
CA ILE A 240 -16.87 -16.57 12.44
C ILE A 240 -15.81 -17.66 12.43
N VAL A 241 -16.14 -18.80 11.83
CA VAL A 241 -15.23 -19.93 11.70
C VAL A 241 -14.53 -19.84 10.34
N ILE A 242 -13.21 -19.98 10.36
CA ILE A 242 -12.31 -20.01 9.21
C ILE A 242 -11.81 -21.46 9.06
N ASN A 243 -11.83 -22.01 7.84
CA ASN A 243 -11.39 -23.40 7.58
C ASN A 243 -9.94 -23.51 7.09
#